data_AF-A0A3B8K0V7-F1
#
_entry.id   AF-A0A3B8K0V7-F1
#
_cell.length_a   1.000
_cell.length_b   1.000
_cell.length_c   1.000
_cell.angle_alpha   90.00
_cell.angle_beta   90.00
_cell.angle_gamma   90.00
#
_symmetry.space_group_name_H-M   'P 1'
#
loop_
_entity.id
_entity.type
_entity.pdbx_description
1 polymer ?
#
loop_
_entity_poly.entity_id
_entity_poly.type
_entity_poly.pdbx_seq_one_letter_code
_entity_poly.pdbx_strand_id
1 'polypeptide(L)' 'SDDRTIRLWDIYTGKCLRVLEGHSSPIWSVCYSPEVDILFSCSEDETIKLWDINTGDCIKTLRAPRPYEGMK' A
#
# COMPACT_ATOMS: atom_id res chain seq x y z
N SER A 1 5.94 14.61 7.37
CA SER A 1 4.71 14.13 6.70
C SER A 1 4.89 12.64 6.61
N ASP A 2 4.54 11.98 7.71
CA ASP A 2 4.95 10.61 8.08
C ASP A 2 3.73 9.69 8.17
N ASP A 3 2.63 10.11 7.53
CA ASP A 3 1.44 9.32 7.37
C ASP A 3 1.81 8.16 6.42
N ARG A 4 2.12 7.01 7.02
CA ARG A 4 2.44 5.73 6.34
C ARG A 4 1.18 5.01 5.88
N THR A 5 0.08 5.73 5.71
CA THR A 5 -1.23 5.19 5.40
C THR A 5 -1.69 5.68 4.03
N ILE A 6 -2.57 4.91 3.42
CA ILE A 6 -3.25 5.30 2.18
C ILE A 6 -4.71 5.50 2.51
N ARG A 7 -5.28 6.62 2.08
CA ARG A 7 -6.68 6.93 2.36
C ARG A 7 -7.49 6.93 1.07
N LEU A 8 -8.58 6.19 1.08
CA LEU A 8 -9.58 6.21 0.03
C LEU A 8 -10.66 7.21 0.40
N TRP A 9 -11.02 8.07 -0.55
CA TRP A 9 -11.96 9.17 -0.34
C TRP A 9 -13.10 9.09 -1.34
N ASP A 10 -14.30 9.36 -0.86
CA ASP A 10 -15.44 9.65 -1.71
C ASP A 10 -15.34 11.11 -2.18
N ILE A 11 -15.24 11.31 -3.49
CA ILE A 11 -15.03 12.65 -4.09
C ILE A 11 -16.26 13.55 -4.02
N TYR A 12 -17.46 12.99 -3.85
CA TYR A 12 -18.71 13.75 -3.86
C TYR A 12 -19.08 14.24 -2.46
N THR A 13 -18.82 13.43 -1.46
CA THR A 13 -19.13 13.72 -0.05
C THR A 13 -17.92 14.20 0.73
N GLY A 14 -16.70 14.04 0.18
CA GLY A 14 -15.44 14.36 0.86
C GLY A 14 -15.14 13.46 2.06
N LYS A 15 -15.86 12.35 2.21
CA LYS A 15 -15.67 11.44 3.35
C LYS A 15 -14.53 10.46 3.06
N CYS A 16 -13.71 10.21 4.08
CA CYS A 16 -12.75 9.12 4.03
C CYS A 16 -13.52 7.80 4.14
N LEU A 17 -13.48 7.01 3.08
CA LEU A 17 -14.12 5.70 3.01
C LEU A 17 -13.30 4.67 3.76
N ARG A 18 -11.97 4.71 3.59
CA ARG A 18 -11.06 3.77 4.22
C ARG A 18 -9.66 4.33 4.42
N VAL A 19 -8.98 3.75 5.41
CA VAL A 19 -7.57 3.97 5.71
C VAL A 19 -6.87 2.61 5.62
N LEU A 20 -5.89 2.50 4.73
CA LEU A 20 -5.07 1.32 4.53
C LEU A 20 -3.80 1.52 5.34
N GLU A 21 -3.70 0.81 6.46
CA GLU A 21 -2.57 0.87 7.38
C GLU A 21 -1.74 -0.42 7.25
N GLY A 22 -0.42 -0.29 7.15
CA GLY A 22 0.45 -1.47 7.11
C GLY A 22 1.84 -1.24 6.55
N HIS A 23 2.11 -0.10 5.91
CA HIS A 23 3.48 0.29 5.58
C HIS A 23 4.22 0.76 6.84
N SER A 24 5.47 0.34 6.99
CA SER A 24 6.29 0.74 8.15
C SER A 24 7.05 2.05 7.92
N SER A 25 7.12 2.51 6.68
CA SER A 25 7.84 3.72 6.25
C SER A 25 7.01 4.53 5.23
N PRO A 26 7.39 5.78 4.91
CA PRO A 26 6.65 6.62 3.98
C PRO A 26 6.38 5.94 2.63
N ILE A 27 5.22 6.24 2.07
CA ILE A 27 4.76 5.70 0.80
C ILE A 27 5.18 6.67 -0.29
N TRP A 28 5.88 6.17 -1.30
CA TRP A 28 6.39 6.99 -2.39
C TRP A 28 5.46 7.04 -3.60
N SER A 29 4.73 5.96 -3.85
CA SER A 29 3.82 5.88 -4.98
C SER A 29 2.68 4.91 -4.72
N VAL A 30 1.58 5.16 -5.42
CA VAL A 30 0.39 4.31 -5.45
C VAL A 30 -0.07 4.17 -6.90
N CYS A 31 -0.56 2.99 -7.26
CA CYS A 31 -1.07 2.70 -8.60
C CYS A 31 -2.35 1.86 -8.46
N TYR A 32 -3.39 2.20 -9.20
CA TYR A 32 -4.67 1.50 -9.16
C TYR A 32 -4.90 0.74 -10.46
N SER A 33 -5.36 -0.51 -10.36
CA SER A 33 -5.78 -1.32 -11.51
C SER A 33 -7.28 -1.59 -11.43
N PRO A 34 -8.10 -1.01 -12.34
CA PRO A 34 -9.54 -1.20 -12.35
C PRO A 34 -9.98 -2.57 -12.88
N GLU A 35 -9.13 -3.27 -13.63
CA GLU A 35 -9.46 -4.60 -14.19
C GLU A 35 -9.62 -5.67 -13.10
N VAL A 36 -8.90 -5.50 -11.98
CA VAL A 36 -8.85 -6.47 -10.88
C VAL A 36 -9.20 -5.84 -9.53
N ASP A 37 -9.57 -4.56 -9.49
CA ASP A 37 -9.87 -3.79 -8.27
C ASP A 37 -8.76 -3.85 -7.20
N ILE A 38 -7.50 -3.81 -7.66
CA ILE A 38 -6.32 -3.84 -6.77
C ILE A 38 -5.61 -2.50 -6.79
N LEU A 39 -5.28 -2.02 -5.59
CA LEU A 39 -4.35 -0.91 -5.39
C LEU A 39 -2.97 -1.45 -5.03
N PHE A 40 -1.96 -0.95 -5.73
CA PHE A 40 -0.55 -1.18 -5.45
C PHE A 40 0.03 0.02 -4.73
N SER A 41 0.84 -0.22 -3.72
CA SER A 41 1.59 0.83 -3.03
C SER A 41 3.04 0.43 -2.84
N CYS A 42 3.95 1.37 -3.05
CA CYS A 42 5.37 1.17 -2.80
C CYS A 42 5.86 2.14 -1.72
N SER A 43 6.65 1.62 -0.79
CA SER A 43 7.14 2.37 0.36
C SER A 43 8.66 2.27 0.48
N GLU A 44 9.23 3.20 1.23
CA GLU A 44 10.62 3.16 1.69
C GLU A 44 10.92 1.92 2.56
N ASP A 45 9.90 1.20 3.03
CA ASP A 45 10.07 -0.07 3.73
C ASP A 45 10.55 -1.23 2.82
N GLU A 46 10.87 -0.91 1.56
CA GLU A 46 11.31 -1.83 0.51
C GLU A 46 10.25 -2.89 0.16
N THR A 47 8.99 -2.61 0.48
CA THR A 47 7.87 -3.48 0.13
C THR A 47 6.92 -2.83 -0.87
N ILE A 48 6.31 -3.69 -1.68
CA ILE A 48 5.16 -3.37 -2.51
C ILE A 48 3.97 -4.11 -1.92
N LYS A 49 2.93 -3.39 -1.51
CA LYS A 49 1.70 -3.98 -0.98
C LYS A 49 0.59 -3.91 -2.01
N LEU A 50 -0.20 -4.98 -2.06
CA LEU A 50 -1.41 -5.10 -2.86
C LEU A 50 -2.59 -5.02 -1.89
N TRP A 51 -3.54 -4.15 -2.20
CA TRP A 51 -4.71 -3.90 -1.40
C TRP A 51 -5.96 -4.16 -2.21
N ASP A 52 -6.91 -4.86 -1.62
CA ASP A 52 -8.24 -4.99 -2.16
C ASP A 52 -8.98 -3.67 -1.91
N ILE A 53 -9.44 -2.99 -2.95
CA ILE A 53 -10.11 -1.69 -2.77
C ILE A 53 -11.53 -1.81 -2.24
N ASN A 54 -12.14 -3.00 -2.31
CA ASN A 54 -13.51 -3.31 -1.88
C ASN A 54 -13.56 -3.76 -0.41
N THR A 55 -12.55 -4.48 0.07
CA THR A 55 -12.45 -4.87 1.49
C THR A 55 -11.53 -3.94 2.29
N GLY A 56 -10.51 -3.38 1.66
CA GLY A 56 -9.46 -2.60 2.32
C GLY A 56 -8.32 -3.44 2.89
N ASP A 57 -8.33 -4.75 2.64
CA ASP A 57 -7.34 -5.66 3.19
C ASP A 57 -6.06 -5.68 2.36
N CYS A 58 -4.93 -5.89 3.04
CA CYS A 58 -3.67 -6.19 2.35
C CYS A 58 -3.70 -7.64 1.85
N ILE A 59 -3.86 -7.82 0.55
CA ILE A 59 -3.88 -9.12 -0.11
C ILE A 59 -2.50 -9.75 -0.07
N LYS A 60 -1.47 -8.96 -0.36
CA LYS A 60 -0.10 -9.46 -0.52
C LYS A 60 0.93 -8.38 -0.26
N THR A 61 2.04 -8.79 0.35
CA THR A 61 3.25 -7.96 0.44
C THR A 61 4.35 -8.63 -0.38
N LEU A 62 4.92 -7.88 -1.32
CA LEU A 62 6.06 -8.27 -2.14
C LEU A 62 7.29 -7.55 -1.60
N ARG A 63 8.38 -8.28 -1.42
CA ARG A 63 9.67 -7.74 -1.00
C ARG A 63 10.75 -8.49 -1.74
N ALA A 64 11.72 -7.75 -2.29
CA ALA A 64 12.87 -8.37 -2.91
C ALA A 64 13.79 -8.96 -1.82
N PRO A 65 14.38 -10.14 -2.02
CA PRO A 65 15.34 -10.70 -1.08
C PRO A 65 16.59 -9.80 -1.05
N ARG A 66 17.07 -9.49 0.16
CA ARG A 66 18.29 -8.69 0.33
C ARG A 66 19.51 -9.60 0.20
N PRO A 67 20.49 -9.27 -0.66
CA PRO A 67 21.69 -10.10 -0.84
C PRO A 67 22.48 -10.33 0.45
N TYR A 68 22.39 -9.39 1.40
CA TYR A 68 23.13 -9.41 2.65
C TYR A 68 22.41 -10.11 3.81
N GLU A 69 21.11 -10.46 3.69
CA GLU A 69 20.37 -11.15 4.77
C GLU A 69 20.90 -12.57 5.06
N GLY A 70 21.65 -13.15 4.13
CA GLY A 70 22.29 -14.47 4.29
C GLY A 70 23.81 -14.43 4.48
N MET A 71 24.42 -13.24 4.51
CA MET A 71 25.86 -13.11 4.73
C MET A 71 26.15 -13.20 6.23
N LYS A 72 26.78 -14.30 6.64
CA LYS A 72 27.30 -14.53 8.00
C LYS A 72 28.80 -14.27 8.04
#